data_AF-A0AAW2Q0Z0-F1
#
_entry.id   AF-A0AAW2Q0Z0-F1
#
_cell.length_a   1.000
_cell.length_b   1.000
_cell.length_c   1.000
_cell.angle_alpha   90.00
_cell.angle_beta   90.00
_cell.angle_gamma   90.00
#
_symmetry.space_group_name_H-M   'P 1'
#
loop_
_entity.id
_entity.type
_entity.pdbx_description
1 polymer ?
#
loop_
_entity_poly.entity_id
_entity_poly.type
_entity_poly.pdbx_seq_one_letter_code
_entity_poly.pdbx_strand_id
1 'polypeptide(L)'
;MQRFVEAVHEVPHVNHELLASIVQQNLLPGRFKESMAGKPPATMEDLLMRSQKYIRIEESNASDPSHSTKRKGREEEKEPKKKEERKHVPQRDSPTIHP
;
A
#
# COMPACT_ATOMS: atom_id res chain seq x y z
N MET A 1 -12.48 3.86 9.44
CA MET A 1 -13.76 3.13 9.62
C MET A 1 -14.87 3.97 10.20
N GLN A 2 -14.66 4.75 11.26
CA GLN A 2 -15.70 5.57 11.88
C GLN A 2 -16.53 6.39 10.86
N ARG A 3 -15.86 7.14 9.99
CA ARG A 3 -16.49 7.92 8.91
C ARG A 3 -17.36 7.10 7.94
N PHE A 4 -16.98 5.85 7.68
CA PHE A 4 -17.76 4.96 6.81
C PHE A 4 -19.05 4.54 7.51
N VAL A 5 -18.98 4.19 8.79
CA VAL A 5 -20.15 3.80 9.58
C VAL A 5 -21.15 4.94 9.67
N GLU A 6 -20.68 6.15 9.97
CA GLU A 6 -21.51 7.36 9.99
C GLU A 6 -22.24 7.59 8.66
N ALA A 7 -21.51 7.56 7.54
CA ALA A 7 -22.10 7.74 6.21
C ALA A 7 -23.11 6.63 5.85
N VAL A 8 -22.87 5.40 6.28
CA VAL A 8 -23.77 4.26 6.03
C VAL A 8 -25.09 4.39 6.80
N HIS A 9 -25.07 4.98 7.99
CA HIS A 9 -26.29 5.20 8.79
C HIS A 9 -27.26 6.19 8.15
N GLU A 10 -26.79 7.07 7.27
CA GLU A 10 -27.65 8.01 6.52
C GLU A 10 -28.40 7.32 5.37
N VAL A 11 -27.98 6.12 4.96
CA VAL A 11 -28.59 5.40 3.84
C VAL A 11 -29.59 4.37 4.37
N PRO A 12 -30.90 4.53 4.09
CA PRO A 12 -31.89 3.56 4.53
C PRO A 12 -31.73 2.23 3.80
N HIS A 13 -32.10 1.13 4.47
CA HIS A 13 -32.17 -0.23 3.90
C HIS A 13 -30.86 -0.83 3.37
N VAL A 14 -29.70 -0.40 3.89
CA VAL A 14 -28.41 -1.01 3.55
C VAL A 14 -28.23 -2.40 4.17
N ASN A 15 -27.80 -3.36 3.36
CA ASN A 15 -27.46 -4.70 3.80
C ASN A 15 -25.95 -4.82 4.12
N HIS A 16 -25.60 -5.54 5.18
CA HIS A 16 -24.22 -5.80 5.59
C HIS A 16 -23.38 -6.50 4.51
N GLU A 17 -23.97 -7.38 3.69
CA GLU A 17 -23.25 -8.04 2.59
C GLU A 17 -22.81 -7.04 1.51
N LEU A 18 -23.70 -6.09 1.16
CA LEU A 18 -23.37 -5.03 0.21
C LEU A 18 -22.23 -4.17 0.77
N LEU A 19 -22.31 -3.77 2.03
CA LEU A 19 -21.29 -2.97 2.68
C LEU A 19 -19.95 -3.69 2.78
N ALA A 20 -19.97 -4.99 3.08
CA ALA A 20 -18.78 -5.83 3.07
C ALA A 20 -18.13 -5.86 1.67
N SER A 21 -18.93 -5.95 0.60
CA SER A 21 -18.42 -5.92 -0.77
C SER A 21 -17.77 -4.58 -1.12
N ILE A 22 -18.40 -3.45 -0.74
CA ILE A 22 -17.87 -2.10 -0.96
C ILE A 22 -16.56 -1.93 -0.21
N VAL A 23 -16.51 -2.32 1.06
CA VAL A 23 -15.28 -2.30 1.85
C VAL A 23 -14.21 -3.12 1.15
N GLN A 24 -14.47 -4.40 0.85
CA GLN A 24 -13.50 -5.30 0.23
C GLN A 24 -12.96 -4.80 -1.11
N GLN A 25 -13.81 -4.21 -1.97
CA GLN A 25 -13.40 -3.60 -3.23
C GLN A 25 -12.40 -2.46 -3.03
N ASN A 26 -12.61 -1.65 -1.99
CA ASN A 26 -11.79 -0.48 -1.66
C ASN A 26 -10.57 -0.78 -0.78
N LEU A 27 -10.37 -2.03 -0.36
CA LEU A 27 -9.16 -2.43 0.37
C LEU A 27 -7.97 -2.61 -0.56
N LEU A 28 -6.82 -2.14 -0.10
CA LEU A 28 -5.53 -2.52 -0.66
C LEU A 28 -5.34 -4.05 -0.56
N PRO A 29 -4.62 -4.67 -1.51
CA PRO A 29 -4.25 -6.08 -1.40
C PRO A 29 -3.50 -6.36 -0.09
N GLY A 30 -3.91 -7.40 0.62
CA GLY A 30 -3.26 -7.81 1.87
C GLY A 30 -4.19 -8.60 2.80
N ARG A 31 -3.70 -8.84 4.02
CA ARG A 31 -4.32 -9.76 5.00
C ARG A 31 -5.76 -9.41 5.36
N PHE A 32 -6.10 -8.12 5.35
CA PHE A 32 -7.48 -7.71 5.61
C PHE A 32 -8.40 -8.08 4.44
N LYS A 33 -8.00 -7.77 3.20
CA LYS A 33 -8.77 -8.11 1.99
C LYS A 33 -8.94 -9.63 1.83
N GLU A 34 -7.89 -10.39 2.11
CA GLU A 34 -7.93 -11.87 2.12
C GLU A 34 -8.91 -12.41 3.17
N SER A 35 -8.89 -11.84 4.39
CA SER A 35 -9.80 -12.23 5.46
C SER A 35 -11.26 -11.94 5.14
N MET A 36 -11.54 -10.90 4.35
CA MET A 36 -12.87 -10.59 3.85
C MET A 36 -13.33 -11.57 2.77
N ALA A 37 -12.42 -11.93 1.85
CA ALA A 37 -12.70 -12.85 0.75
C ALA A 37 -12.93 -14.30 1.22
N GLY A 38 -12.11 -14.79 2.15
CA GLY A 38 -12.15 -16.20 2.58
C GLY A 38 -13.34 -16.54 3.47
N LYS A 39 -13.84 -15.57 4.24
CA LYS A 39 -15.04 -15.74 5.08
C LYS A 39 -15.81 -14.43 5.07
N PRO A 40 -16.88 -14.28 4.30
CA PRO A 40 -17.71 -13.07 4.35
C PRO A 40 -18.19 -12.78 5.79
N PRO A 41 -18.30 -11.50 6.20
CA PRO A 41 -18.81 -11.17 7.52
C PRO A 41 -20.31 -11.48 7.62
N ALA A 42 -20.72 -12.11 8.73
CA ALA A 42 -22.11 -12.56 8.91
C ALA A 42 -23.06 -11.46 9.42
N THR A 43 -22.51 -10.37 9.94
CA THR A 43 -23.26 -9.22 10.46
C THR A 43 -22.44 -7.94 10.25
N MET A 44 -23.11 -6.78 10.42
CA MET A 44 -22.40 -5.50 10.49
C MET A 44 -21.36 -5.49 11.61
N GLU A 45 -21.68 -6.03 12.78
CA GLU A 45 -20.77 -6.05 13.92
C GLU A 45 -19.50 -6.86 13.64
N ASP A 46 -19.62 -8.02 12.97
CA ASP A 46 -18.47 -8.81 12.52
C ASP A 46 -17.59 -8.03 11.54
N LEU A 47 -18.20 -7.31 10.58
CA LEU A 47 -17.49 -6.41 9.68
C LEU A 47 -16.69 -5.35 10.46
N LEU A 48 -17.31 -4.69 11.44
CA LEU A 48 -16.67 -3.65 12.24
C LEU A 48 -15.54 -4.20 13.11
N MET A 49 -15.79 -5.28 13.84
CA MET A 49 -14.81 -5.94 14.70
C MET A 49 -13.57 -6.39 13.91
N ARG A 50 -13.80 -6.97 12.74
CA ARG A 50 -12.72 -7.40 11.85
C ARG A 50 -11.95 -6.21 11.29
N SER A 51 -12.62 -5.15 10.87
CA SER A 51 -11.98 -3.92 10.40
C SER A 51 -11.10 -3.30 11.48
N GLN A 52 -11.60 -3.17 12.70
CA GLN A 52 -10.85 -2.64 13.83
C GLN A 52 -9.63 -3.50 14.20
N LYS A 53 -9.74 -4.84 14.10
CA LYS A 53 -8.61 -5.74 14.30
C LYS A 53 -7.48 -5.42 13.33
N TYR A 54 -7.77 -5.28 12.04
CA TYR A 54 -6.74 -5.04 11.02
C TYR A 54 -6.18 -3.62 11.05
N ILE A 55 -6.99 -2.61 11.37
CA ILE A 55 -6.51 -1.24 11.64
C ILE A 55 -5.46 -1.26 12.75
N ARG A 56 -5.78 -1.87 13.90
CA ARG A 56 -4.83 -1.95 15.02
C ARG A 56 -3.54 -2.66 14.65
N ILE A 57 -3.61 -3.76 13.89
CA ILE A 57 -2.41 -4.46 13.40
C ILE A 57 -1.56 -3.54 12.52
N GLU A 58 -2.19 -2.82 11.60
CA GLU A 58 -1.49 -1.92 10.68
C GLU A 58 -0.87 -0.71 11.39
N GLU A 59 -1.59 -0.12 12.34
CA GLU A 59 -1.12 0.97 13.20
C GLU A 59 0.06 0.53 14.06
N SER A 60 -0.05 -0.62 14.74
CA SER A 60 1.07 -1.19 15.51
C SER A 60 2.31 -1.39 14.65
N ASN A 61 2.14 -1.99 13.46
CA ASN A 61 3.25 -2.20 12.53
C ASN A 61 3.83 -0.89 11.97
N ALA A 62 3.02 0.16 11.83
CA ALA A 62 3.49 1.48 11.39
C ALA A 62 4.29 2.19 12.50
N SER A 63 3.90 1.98 13.75
CA SER A 63 4.55 2.56 14.92
C SER A 63 5.84 1.84 15.34
N ASP A 64 6.03 0.58 14.90
CA ASP A 64 7.24 -0.19 15.18
C ASP A 64 8.41 0.26 14.28
N PRO A 65 9.50 0.81 14.84
CA PRO A 65 10.66 1.25 14.06
C PRO A 65 11.30 0.12 13.25
N SER A 66 11.21 -1.13 13.70
CA SER A 66 11.74 -2.30 13.00
C SER A 66 10.99 -2.65 11.71
N HIS A 67 9.75 -2.19 11.60
CA HIS A 67 8.89 -2.37 10.42
C HIS A 67 8.89 -1.15 9.48
N SER A 68 9.35 0.02 9.96
CA SER A 68 9.39 1.28 9.20
C SER A 68 10.32 1.26 7.97
N THR A 69 11.39 0.46 8.00
CA THR A 69 12.39 0.34 6.92
C THR A 69 11.88 -0.36 5.66
N LYS A 70 10.75 -1.07 5.71
CA LYS A 70 10.19 -1.80 4.54
C LYS A 70 9.21 -0.98 3.69
N ARG A 71 8.77 0.20 4.14
CA ARG A 71 7.75 1.00 3.43
C ARG A 71 8.29 2.15 2.59
N LYS A 72 9.57 2.54 2.76
CA LYS A 72 10.22 3.63 2.00
C LYS A 72 10.70 3.21 0.60
N GLY A 73 9.88 2.46 -0.14
CA GLY A 73 10.26 1.94 -1.46
C GLY A 73 9.14 1.89 -2.48
N ARG A 74 7.98 2.48 -2.20
CA ARG A 74 6.81 2.39 -3.09
C ARG A 74 6.19 3.74 -3.45
N GLU A 75 6.97 4.82 -3.36
CA GLU A 75 6.53 6.17 -3.76
C GLU A 75 7.59 6.90 -4.61
N GLU A 76 8.45 6.17 -5.32
CA GLU A 76 9.13 6.69 -6.50
C GLU A 76 8.58 5.94 -7.70
N GLU A 77 7.45 6.44 -8.19
CA GLU A 77 6.98 6.15 -9.53
C GLU A 77 8.06 6.65 -10.50
N LYS A 78 8.86 5.70 -10.96
CA LYS A 78 9.95 5.88 -11.90
C LYS A 78 9.40 6.48 -13.19
N GLU A 79 9.69 7.74 -13.46
CA GLU A 79 9.65 8.26 -14.82
C GLU A 79 10.56 7.40 -15.72
N PRO A 80 10.11 7.00 -16.93
CA PRO A 80 10.86 6.09 -17.75
C PRO A 80 11.76 6.83 -18.77
N LYS A 81 12.91 6.20 -19.08
CA LYS A 81 13.80 6.38 -20.26
C LYS A 81 14.86 7.50 -20.09
N LYS A 82 16.14 7.32 -20.45
CA LYS A 82 16.75 6.52 -21.52
C LYS A 82 18.12 5.96 -21.10
N LYS A 83 18.45 4.78 -21.63
CA LYS A 83 19.82 4.30 -21.81
C LYS A 83 20.51 5.20 -22.85
N GLU A 84 21.66 5.77 -22.50
CA GLU A 84 22.71 6.16 -23.46
C GLU A 84 24.05 5.99 -22.72
N GLU A 85 24.56 4.77 -22.72
CA GLU A 85 25.68 4.36 -23.56
C GLU A 85 26.99 5.07 -23.21
N ARG A 86 27.72 4.41 -22.30
CA ARG A 86 29.19 4.30 -22.20
C ARG A 86 29.99 5.35 -22.98
N LYS A 87 30.77 6.19 -22.29
CA LYS A 87 32.24 6.30 -22.49
C LYS A 87 32.93 6.78 -21.20
N HIS A 88 33.69 5.87 -20.58
CA HIS A 88 34.77 6.20 -19.66
C HIS A 88 36.04 6.33 -20.50
N VAL A 89 36.70 7.50 -20.53
CA VAL A 89 38.16 7.63 -20.58
C VAL A 89 38.54 8.98 -19.96
N PRO A 90 39.32 9.04 -18.87
CA PRO A 90 40.03 10.26 -18.46
C PRO A 90 41.29 10.40 -19.35
N GLN A 91 41.41 11.52 -20.06
CA GLN A 91 42.63 11.83 -20.82
C GLN A 91 43.76 12.12 -19.83
N ARG A 92 44.79 11.27 -19.82
CA ARG A 92 46.07 11.52 -19.15
C ARG A 92 47.07 12.05 -20.16
N ASP A 93 47.70 13.14 -19.74
CA ASP A 93 48.93 13.79 -20.17
C ASP A 93 49.78 13.10 -21.26
N SER A 94 50.00 13.84 -22.33
CA SER A 94 50.98 13.56 -23.39
C SER A 94 52.41 13.90 -22.95
N PRO A 95 53.40 13.03 -23.19
CA PRO A 95 54.79 13.46 -23.28
C PRO A 95 55.25 13.52 -24.75
N THR A 96 55.82 14.66 -25.12
CA THR A 96 56.73 14.91 -26.25
C THR A 96 57.87 13.90 -26.28
N ILE A 97 58.26 13.33 -27.44
CA ILE A 97 59.67 13.18 -27.94
C ILE A 97 59.66 13.00 -29.48
N HIS A 98 60.59 13.71 -30.14
CA HIS A 98 60.99 13.69 -31.57
C HIS A 98 61.60 12.34 -32.04
N PRO A 99 61.80 12.11 -33.35
CA PRO A 99 62.93 12.67 -34.11
C PRO A 99 62.49 13.48 -35.35
#